data_AF-A0AAE0M1A4-F1
#
_entry.id   AF-A0AAE0M1A4-F1
#
_cell.length_a   1.000
_cell.length_b   1.000
_cell.length_c   1.000
_cell.angle_alpha   90.00
_cell.angle_beta   90.00
_cell.angle_gamma   90.00
#
_symmetry.space_group_name_H-M   'P 1'
#
loop_
_entity.id
_entity.type
_entity.pdbx_description
1 polymer ?
#
loop_
_entity_poly.entity_id
_entity_poly.type
_entity_poly.pdbx_seq_one_letter_code
_entity_poly.pdbx_strand_id
1 'polypeptide(L)'
;MVSQYLNWGTIKSLLIFFGPILLPKAIAYYRSYRNAPRHNIKIQPLPSAVFRSLLLLAAVSTFFLIRTLPILSPENVFTVTQSRLQIPADVLFTRLATMRANGSLSDFDTTLRAKFVNMESRLLYLQFGPSVLADCPFCAADDSSSYLYYAVPDLLAPHLLNWAAIAVATSAIVSGRYGSRWRTYATIAAIAIATTDIYLVSSYNYQANRRATRLQDLYFFYWRARVYRAAALAGLDALLAAVLYLTATHRAFVSPPSPAERVEMLSRVLSSVKGRVNAVGVVKNTANRDEELHARSTAYWNHEVRLMQDVMEEREVIEGVNDALQNRIDITTITRDADAYVTHLINEPTRKAQVQEE
;
A
#
# COMPACT_ATOMS: atom_id res chain seq x y z
N MET A 1 -26.66 10.15 2.55
CA MET A 1 -26.66 8.77 3.08
C MET A 1 -25.54 8.45 4.07
N VAL A 2 -24.44 9.21 4.15
CA VAL A 2 -23.45 9.02 5.25
C VAL A 2 -23.97 9.61 6.59
N SER A 3 -24.75 10.70 6.53
CA SER A 3 -25.23 11.41 7.73
C SER A 3 -26.34 10.70 8.53
N GLN A 4 -27.04 9.71 7.96
CA GLN A 4 -28.15 9.04 8.66
C GLN A 4 -27.73 7.76 9.40
N TYR A 5 -26.53 7.23 9.13
CA TYR A 5 -26.00 6.01 9.75
C TYR A 5 -24.76 6.25 10.64
N LEU A 6 -24.08 7.39 10.50
CA LEU A 6 -23.07 7.86 11.46
C LEU A 6 -23.72 8.78 12.50
N ASN A 7 -24.61 8.21 13.31
CA ASN A 7 -25.01 8.88 14.54
C ASN A 7 -23.77 8.95 15.47
N TRP A 8 -23.56 10.08 16.13
CA TRP A 8 -22.48 10.26 17.12
C TRP A 8 -22.47 9.14 18.17
N GLY A 9 -23.65 8.61 18.51
CA GLY A 9 -23.80 7.43 19.35
C GLY A 9 -23.06 6.19 18.84
N THR A 10 -23.13 5.89 17.54
CA THR A 10 -22.45 4.73 16.93
C THR A 10 -20.93 4.90 16.94
N ILE A 11 -20.45 6.12 16.67
CA ILE A 11 -19.02 6.48 16.75
C ILE A 11 -18.52 6.33 18.19
N LYS A 12 -19.30 6.80 19.17
CA LYS A 12 -18.97 6.68 20.59
C LYS A 12 -18.92 5.22 21.04
N SER A 13 -19.86 4.37 20.63
CA SER A 13 -19.84 2.94 20.92
C SER A 13 -18.63 2.23 20.32
N LEU A 14 -18.28 2.54 19.07
CA LEU A 14 -17.07 2.03 18.42
C LEU A 14 -15.80 2.48 19.16
N LEU A 15 -15.72 3.75 19.55
CA LEU A 15 -14.58 4.30 20.30
C LEU A 15 -14.46 3.72 21.70
N ILE A 16 -15.56 3.46 22.41
CA ILE A 16 -15.51 2.85 23.75
C ILE A 16 -15.08 1.38 23.64
N PHE A 17 -15.59 0.65 22.64
CA PHE A 17 -15.27 -0.76 22.49
C PHE A 17 -13.86 -1.00 21.94
N PHE A 18 -13.47 -0.28 20.88
CA PHE A 18 -12.16 -0.46 20.23
C PHE A 18 -11.08 0.47 20.77
N GLY A 19 -11.44 1.57 21.46
CA GLY A 19 -10.50 2.55 22.00
C GLY A 19 -9.41 1.94 22.90
N PRO A 20 -9.74 1.09 23.89
CA PRO A 20 -8.74 0.46 24.74
C PRO A 20 -7.72 -0.40 23.98
N ILE A 21 -8.07 -0.93 22.81
CA ILE A 21 -7.22 -1.79 21.98
C ILE A 21 -6.44 -0.98 20.94
N LEU A 22 -7.10 0.00 20.32
CA LEU A 22 -6.53 0.82 19.24
C LEU A 22 -5.68 1.96 19.76
N LEU A 23 -6.06 2.60 20.87
CA LEU A 23 -5.36 3.77 21.43
C LEU A 23 -3.91 3.46 21.82
N PRO A 24 -3.59 2.35 22.53
CA PRO A 24 -2.20 2.02 22.87
C PRO A 24 -1.35 1.77 21.62
N LYS A 25 -1.92 1.09 20.61
CA LYS A 25 -1.25 0.82 19.33
C LYS A 25 -1.02 2.09 18.53
N ALA A 26 -2.00 3.00 18.50
CA ALA A 26 -1.88 4.29 17.84
C ALA A 26 -0.82 5.17 18.53
N ILE A 27 -0.79 5.21 19.87
CA ILE A 27 0.24 5.93 20.63
C ILE A 27 1.63 5.31 20.40
N ALA A 28 1.75 3.98 20.43
CA ALA A 28 3.01 3.29 20.16
C ALA A 28 3.50 3.55 18.72
N TYR A 29 2.60 3.54 17.75
CA TYR A 29 2.90 3.87 16.35
C TYR A 29 3.29 5.35 16.18
N TYR A 30 2.59 6.27 16.84
CA TYR A 30 2.93 7.69 16.82
C TYR A 30 4.31 7.94 17.44
N ARG A 31 4.58 7.33 18.61
CA ARG A 31 5.89 7.43 19.28
C ARG A 31 7.00 6.79 18.44
N SER A 32 6.75 5.65 17.80
CA SER A 32 7.74 4.99 16.94
C SER A 32 8.03 5.80 15.67
N TYR A 33 7.02 6.47 15.09
CA TYR A 33 7.20 7.37 13.96
C TYR A 33 7.93 8.65 14.35
N ARG A 34 7.57 9.27 15.48
CA ARG A 34 8.20 10.50 15.99
C ARG A 34 9.65 10.27 16.42
N ASN A 35 9.94 9.12 17.03
CA ASN A 35 11.26 8.76 17.51
C ASN A 35 12.04 7.91 16.49
N ALA A 36 11.49 7.68 15.29
CA ALA A 36 12.23 7.04 14.22
C ALA A 36 13.45 7.90 13.92
N PRO A 37 14.67 7.34 13.96
CA PRO A 37 15.85 8.10 13.57
C PRO A 37 15.60 8.60 12.14
N ARG A 38 15.81 9.90 11.90
CA ARG A 38 15.77 10.48 10.56
C ARG A 38 16.94 9.87 9.77
N HIS A 39 16.71 8.67 9.23
CA HIS A 39 17.67 8.03 8.37
C HIS A 39 17.77 8.90 7.11
N ASN A 40 18.99 9.29 6.76
CA ASN A 40 19.29 10.08 5.56
C ASN A 40 19.15 9.19 4.31
N ILE A 41 17.97 8.61 4.14
CA ILE A 41 17.65 7.68 3.05
C ILE A 41 17.34 8.54 1.84
N LYS A 42 18.21 8.43 0.84
CA LYS A 42 18.05 9.16 -0.41
C LYS A 42 16.79 8.67 -1.13
N ILE A 43 16.05 9.61 -1.72
CA ILE A 43 14.96 9.32 -2.66
C ILE A 43 15.55 8.49 -3.78
N GLN A 44 14.90 7.38 -4.11
CA GLN A 44 15.34 6.47 -5.16
C GLN A 44 14.35 6.48 -6.34
N PRO A 45 14.81 6.19 -7.57
CA PRO A 45 13.92 5.97 -8.70
C PRO A 45 13.01 4.76 -8.46
N LEU A 46 11.87 4.73 -9.14
CA LEU A 46 10.89 3.67 -8.97
C LEU A 46 11.46 2.31 -9.44
N PRO A 47 11.47 1.27 -8.58
CA PRO A 47 11.88 -0.07 -8.99
C PRO A 47 10.93 -0.64 -10.06
N SER A 48 11.49 -1.32 -11.07
CA SER A 48 10.73 -1.91 -12.19
C SER A 48 9.65 -2.91 -11.76
N ALA A 49 9.90 -3.66 -10.68
CA ALA A 49 8.94 -4.56 -10.05
C ALA A 49 7.68 -3.81 -9.58
N VAL A 50 7.86 -2.70 -8.86
CA VAL A 50 6.75 -1.89 -8.34
C VAL A 50 6.00 -1.20 -9.47
N PHE A 51 6.69 -0.77 -10.53
CA PHE A 51 6.05 -0.19 -11.72
C PHE A 51 5.00 -1.14 -12.34
N ARG A 52 5.28 -2.44 -12.44
CA ARG A 52 4.30 -3.44 -12.93
C ARG A 52 3.07 -3.52 -12.03
N SER A 53 3.26 -3.51 -10.71
CA SER A 53 2.14 -3.47 -9.76
C SER A 53 1.31 -2.19 -9.88
N LEU A 54 1.95 -1.04 -10.10
CA LEU A 54 1.25 0.23 -10.31
C LEU A 54 0.43 0.21 -11.60
N LEU A 55 0.97 -0.34 -12.69
CA LEU A 55 0.23 -0.51 -13.94
C LEU A 55 -0.99 -1.42 -13.77
N LEU A 56 -0.83 -2.55 -13.07
CA LEU A 56 -1.93 -3.46 -12.78
C LEU A 56 -3.04 -2.76 -11.97
N LEU A 57 -2.68 -2.10 -10.87
CA LEU A 57 -3.64 -1.38 -10.03
C LEU A 57 -4.31 -0.21 -10.76
N ALA A 58 -3.55 0.52 -11.59
CA ALA A 58 -4.11 1.58 -12.42
C ALA A 58 -5.09 1.04 -13.47
N ALA A 59 -4.76 -0.09 -14.12
CA ALA A 59 -5.65 -0.73 -15.08
C ALA A 59 -6.94 -1.22 -14.44
N VAL A 60 -6.86 -1.87 -13.27
CA VAL A 60 -8.03 -2.37 -12.53
C VAL A 60 -8.88 -1.21 -11.98
N SER A 61 -8.25 -0.18 -11.42
CA SER A 61 -8.93 1.04 -10.99
C SER A 61 -9.67 1.71 -12.16
N THR A 62 -9.01 1.82 -13.32
CA THR A 62 -9.62 2.37 -14.54
C THR A 62 -10.77 1.50 -15.02
N PHE A 63 -10.63 0.16 -14.99
CA PHE A 63 -11.71 -0.76 -15.33
C PHE A 63 -12.95 -0.51 -14.45
N PHE A 64 -12.78 -0.38 -13.13
CA PHE A 64 -13.90 -0.09 -12.24
C PHE A 64 -14.49 1.31 -12.47
N LEU A 65 -13.67 2.34 -12.73
CA LEU A 65 -14.16 3.67 -13.10
C LEU A 65 -14.97 3.63 -14.40
N ILE A 66 -14.53 2.91 -15.42
CA ILE A 66 -15.29 2.71 -16.66
C ILE A 66 -16.64 2.06 -16.37
N ARG A 67 -16.71 1.09 -15.45
CA ARG A 67 -17.96 0.44 -15.03
C ARG A 67 -18.95 1.38 -14.30
N THR A 68 -18.52 2.58 -13.89
CA THR A 68 -19.43 3.62 -13.38
C THR A 68 -20.20 4.37 -14.47
N LEU A 69 -19.76 4.25 -15.73
CA LEU A 69 -20.37 4.98 -16.84
C LEU A 69 -21.81 4.50 -17.09
N PRO A 70 -22.77 5.43 -17.31
CA PRO A 70 -24.16 5.08 -17.54
C PRO A 70 -24.38 4.14 -18.73
N ILE A 71 -23.54 4.20 -19.76
CA ILE A 71 -23.65 3.36 -20.96
C ILE A 71 -23.39 1.87 -20.67
N LEU A 72 -22.68 1.55 -19.59
CA LEU A 72 -22.40 0.18 -19.16
C LEU A 72 -23.36 -0.28 -18.05
N SER A 73 -24.29 0.59 -17.65
CA SER A 73 -25.33 0.28 -16.69
C SER A 73 -26.46 -0.47 -17.38
N PRO A 74 -27.05 -1.49 -16.74
CA PRO A 74 -28.27 -2.08 -17.27
C PRO A 74 -29.39 -1.04 -17.29
N GLU A 75 -30.27 -1.19 -18.26
CA GLU A 75 -31.41 -0.31 -18.49
C GLU A 75 -32.39 -0.37 -17.31
N ASN A 76 -32.94 0.79 -16.96
CA ASN A 76 -34.01 0.88 -15.98
C ASN A 76 -35.33 1.18 -16.69
N VAL A 77 -36.26 0.22 -16.61
CA VAL A 77 -37.54 0.27 -17.33
C VAL A 77 -38.36 1.49 -16.91
N PHE A 78 -38.33 1.90 -15.64
CA PHE A 78 -39.07 3.07 -15.16
C PHE A 78 -38.47 4.39 -15.66
N THR A 79 -37.15 4.49 -15.79
CA THR A 79 -36.51 5.70 -16.31
C THR A 79 -36.67 5.80 -17.82
N VAL A 80 -36.57 4.69 -18.55
CA VAL A 80 -36.72 4.72 -20.01
C VAL A 80 -38.16 5.04 -20.40
N THR A 81 -39.14 4.43 -19.72
CA THR A 81 -40.57 4.69 -19.97
C THR A 81 -41.11 5.95 -19.28
N GLN A 82 -40.27 6.69 -18.54
CA GLN A 82 -40.66 7.86 -17.74
C GLN A 82 -41.92 7.59 -16.88
N SER A 83 -42.00 6.40 -16.27
CA SER A 83 -43.21 5.93 -15.60
C SER A 83 -43.04 5.84 -14.08
N ARG A 84 -44.11 6.19 -13.35
CA ARG A 84 -44.19 6.04 -11.89
C ARG A 84 -44.27 4.57 -11.49
N LEU A 85 -43.88 4.27 -10.24
CA LEU A 85 -43.86 2.89 -9.72
C LEU A 85 -45.25 2.21 -9.70
N GLN A 86 -46.33 2.98 -9.50
CA GLN A 86 -47.72 2.49 -9.42
C GLN A 86 -48.34 2.16 -10.79
N ILE A 87 -47.67 2.43 -11.91
CA ILE A 87 -48.20 2.13 -13.25
C ILE A 87 -48.58 0.65 -13.39
N PRO A 88 -49.71 0.27 -14.02
CA PRO A 88 -50.00 -1.13 -14.31
C PRO A 88 -48.88 -1.77 -15.14
N ALA A 89 -48.53 -3.03 -14.86
CA ALA A 89 -47.41 -3.71 -15.52
C ALA A 89 -47.63 -3.80 -17.04
N ASP A 90 -48.84 -4.11 -17.48
CA ASP A 90 -49.17 -4.19 -18.92
C ASP A 90 -48.92 -2.86 -19.62
N VAL A 91 -49.36 -1.74 -19.02
CA VAL A 91 -49.15 -0.41 -19.59
C VAL A 91 -47.66 -0.05 -19.65
N LEU A 92 -46.89 -0.42 -18.63
CA LEU A 92 -45.45 -0.21 -18.59
C LEU A 92 -44.73 -0.94 -19.74
N PHE A 93 -45.04 -2.22 -19.92
CA PHE A 93 -44.40 -3.04 -20.93
C PHE A 93 -44.92 -2.77 -22.34
N THR A 94 -46.18 -2.35 -22.52
CA THR A 94 -46.66 -1.83 -23.81
C THR A 94 -45.89 -0.57 -24.21
N ARG A 95 -45.64 0.36 -23.28
CA ARG A 95 -44.78 1.54 -23.54
C ARG A 95 -43.34 1.12 -23.86
N LEU A 96 -42.80 0.16 -23.13
CA LEU A 96 -41.45 -0.35 -23.41
C LEU A 96 -41.36 -0.93 -24.82
N ALA A 97 -42.33 -1.74 -25.24
CA ALA A 97 -42.39 -2.31 -26.58
C ALA A 97 -42.37 -1.24 -27.68
N THR A 98 -43.08 -0.12 -27.49
CA THR A 98 -43.06 1.00 -28.45
C THR A 98 -41.71 1.71 -28.57
N MET A 99 -40.83 1.58 -27.59
CA MET A 99 -39.47 2.15 -27.61
C MET A 99 -38.41 1.15 -28.10
N ARG A 100 -38.75 -0.13 -28.26
CA ARG A 100 -37.86 -1.12 -28.85
C ARG A 100 -37.86 -0.97 -30.38
N ALA A 101 -36.72 -1.23 -31.01
CA ALA A 101 -36.54 -1.06 -32.46
C ALA A 101 -37.55 -1.87 -33.30
N ASN A 102 -37.98 -3.04 -32.80
CA ASN A 102 -38.90 -3.94 -33.50
C ASN A 102 -40.37 -3.73 -33.10
N GLY A 103 -40.67 -2.74 -32.25
CA GLY A 103 -42.01 -2.51 -31.72
C GLY A 103 -42.53 -3.63 -30.80
N SER A 104 -41.67 -4.56 -30.39
CA SER A 104 -42.00 -5.74 -29.60
C SER A 104 -41.06 -5.89 -28.39
N LEU A 105 -41.55 -6.62 -27.37
CA LEU A 105 -40.76 -6.97 -26.20
C LEU A 105 -39.69 -8.00 -26.56
N SER A 106 -38.48 -7.84 -26.02
CA SER A 106 -37.46 -8.89 -26.08
C SER A 106 -37.82 -10.07 -25.17
N ASP A 107 -37.19 -11.23 -25.37
CA ASP A 107 -37.39 -12.40 -24.50
C ASP A 107 -37.12 -12.04 -23.02
N PHE A 108 -36.06 -11.27 -22.77
CA PHE A 108 -35.76 -10.75 -21.43
C PHE A 108 -36.84 -9.81 -20.88
N ASP A 109 -37.40 -8.93 -21.72
CA ASP A 109 -38.49 -8.05 -21.28
C ASP A 109 -39.75 -8.87 -20.95
N THR A 110 -40.01 -9.98 -21.66
CA THR A 110 -41.14 -10.86 -21.38
C THR A 110 -40.98 -11.64 -20.07
N THR A 111 -39.79 -12.15 -19.77
CA THR A 111 -39.51 -12.82 -18.48
C THR A 111 -39.59 -11.82 -17.33
N LEU A 112 -39.07 -10.61 -17.52
CA LEU A 112 -39.17 -9.54 -16.54
C LEU A 112 -40.64 -9.12 -16.28
N ARG A 113 -41.45 -9.00 -17.35
CA ARG A 113 -42.88 -8.72 -17.24
C ARG A 113 -43.61 -9.75 -16.39
N ALA A 114 -43.31 -11.03 -16.57
CA ALA A 114 -43.93 -12.12 -15.81
C ALA A 114 -43.67 -12.00 -14.29
N LYS A 115 -42.58 -11.34 -13.89
CA LYS A 115 -42.22 -11.12 -12.48
C LYS A 115 -42.88 -9.87 -11.87
N PHE A 116 -43.41 -8.94 -12.68
CA PHE A 116 -44.03 -7.69 -12.22
C PHE A 116 -45.50 -7.87 -11.73
N VAL A 117 -45.75 -8.89 -10.92
CA VAL A 117 -47.10 -9.28 -10.46
C VAL A 117 -47.69 -8.30 -9.43
N ASN A 118 -46.88 -7.82 -8.49
CA ASN A 118 -47.36 -6.98 -7.38
C ASN A 118 -46.42 -5.77 -7.17
N MET A 119 -46.80 -4.88 -6.25
CA MET A 119 -45.94 -3.74 -5.90
C MET A 119 -44.60 -4.20 -5.30
N GLU A 120 -44.62 -5.32 -4.59
CA GLU A 120 -43.45 -5.88 -3.91
C GLU A 120 -42.33 -6.24 -4.89
N SER A 121 -42.66 -6.94 -5.98
CA SER A 121 -41.67 -7.32 -6.99
C SER A 121 -41.06 -6.11 -7.71
N ARG A 122 -41.81 -5.01 -7.83
CA ARG A 122 -41.30 -3.74 -8.37
C ARG A 122 -40.36 -3.04 -7.39
N LEU A 123 -40.59 -3.16 -6.08
CA LEU A 123 -39.66 -2.60 -5.08
C LEU A 123 -38.37 -3.43 -5.04
N LEU A 124 -38.48 -4.76 -5.13
CA LEU A 124 -37.34 -5.68 -5.23
C LEU A 124 -36.52 -5.46 -6.51
N TYR A 125 -37.19 -5.13 -7.63
CA TYR A 125 -36.52 -4.67 -8.86
C TYR A 125 -35.60 -3.46 -8.61
N LEU A 126 -36.03 -2.49 -7.79
CA LEU A 126 -35.23 -1.30 -7.47
C LEU A 126 -34.02 -1.62 -6.57
N GLN A 127 -34.09 -2.70 -5.78
CA GLN A 127 -33.03 -3.15 -4.88
C GLN A 127 -32.01 -4.05 -5.59
N PHE A 128 -32.46 -5.09 -6.28
CA PHE A 128 -31.61 -6.14 -6.84
C PHE A 128 -31.37 -6.02 -8.34
N GLY A 129 -32.16 -5.20 -9.05
CA GLY A 129 -31.99 -4.92 -10.46
C GLY A 129 -32.72 -5.91 -11.40
N PRO A 130 -32.58 -5.69 -12.73
CA PRO A 130 -33.35 -6.42 -13.74
C PRO A 130 -32.98 -7.90 -13.85
N SER A 131 -31.68 -8.24 -13.87
CA SER A 131 -31.23 -9.63 -14.08
C SER A 131 -31.65 -10.55 -12.94
N VAL A 132 -31.42 -10.15 -11.69
CA VAL A 132 -31.82 -10.93 -10.50
C VAL A 132 -33.33 -11.19 -10.50
N LEU A 133 -34.13 -10.19 -10.88
CA LEU A 133 -35.58 -10.36 -10.89
C LEU A 133 -36.05 -11.29 -12.01
N ALA A 134 -35.52 -11.12 -13.22
CA ALA A 134 -35.92 -11.88 -14.40
C ALA A 134 -35.42 -13.32 -14.38
N ASP A 135 -34.14 -13.53 -14.02
CA ASP A 135 -33.44 -14.79 -14.22
C ASP A 135 -33.51 -15.73 -13.01
N CYS A 136 -33.95 -15.24 -11.84
CA CYS A 136 -34.03 -16.10 -10.65
C CYS A 136 -35.21 -17.10 -10.75
N PRO A 137 -34.93 -18.43 -10.74
CA PRO A 137 -35.97 -19.44 -10.93
C PRO A 137 -36.75 -19.74 -9.64
N PHE A 138 -36.14 -19.58 -8.47
CA PHE A 138 -36.73 -19.93 -7.16
C PHE A 138 -37.16 -18.72 -6.32
N CYS A 139 -36.90 -17.49 -6.79
CA CYS A 139 -37.21 -16.29 -6.02
C CYS A 139 -38.69 -15.95 -6.07
N ALA A 140 -39.25 -15.61 -4.91
CA ALA A 140 -40.65 -15.21 -4.73
C ALA A 140 -40.72 -13.84 -4.06
N ALA A 141 -41.68 -13.00 -4.49
CA ALA A 141 -41.82 -11.64 -3.96
C ALA A 141 -42.12 -11.61 -2.45
N ASP A 142 -42.75 -12.66 -1.91
CA ASP A 142 -43.08 -12.79 -0.49
C ASP A 142 -41.85 -13.09 0.38
N ASP A 143 -40.76 -13.60 -0.21
CA ASP A 143 -39.49 -13.85 0.46
C ASP A 143 -38.37 -13.05 -0.20
N SER A 144 -38.15 -11.83 0.31
CA SER A 144 -37.07 -10.96 -0.18
C SER A 144 -35.67 -11.58 -0.03
N SER A 145 -35.49 -12.53 0.91
CA SER A 145 -34.17 -13.15 1.16
C SER A 145 -33.74 -14.07 0.03
N SER A 146 -34.70 -14.71 -0.66
CA SER A 146 -34.46 -15.53 -1.84
C SER A 146 -33.70 -14.77 -2.94
N TYR A 147 -34.09 -13.50 -3.20
CA TYR A 147 -33.41 -12.63 -4.15
C TYR A 147 -32.00 -12.24 -3.71
N LEU A 148 -31.78 -12.03 -2.40
CA LEU A 148 -30.44 -11.76 -1.88
C LEU A 148 -29.52 -12.95 -2.11
N TYR A 149 -29.96 -14.17 -1.80
CA TYR A 149 -29.15 -15.38 -2.01
C TYR A 149 -28.77 -15.58 -3.48
N TYR A 150 -29.70 -15.32 -4.40
CA TYR A 150 -29.42 -15.37 -5.83
C TYR A 150 -28.46 -14.25 -6.28
N ALA A 151 -28.54 -13.05 -5.68
CA ALA A 151 -27.70 -11.91 -6.04
C ALA A 151 -26.26 -11.98 -5.48
N VAL A 152 -26.00 -12.81 -4.48
CA VAL A 152 -24.69 -12.88 -3.79
C VAL A 152 -23.50 -13.14 -4.74
N PRO A 153 -23.56 -14.09 -5.69
CA PRO A 153 -22.46 -14.32 -6.63
C PRO A 153 -22.12 -13.08 -7.46
N ASP A 154 -23.13 -12.43 -8.04
CA ASP A 154 -22.96 -11.20 -8.83
C ASP A 154 -22.45 -10.02 -7.97
N LEU A 155 -22.87 -9.99 -6.71
CA LEU A 155 -22.44 -8.99 -5.74
C LEU A 155 -20.96 -9.17 -5.35
N LEU A 156 -20.53 -10.42 -5.13
CA LEU A 156 -19.17 -10.79 -4.72
C LEU A 156 -18.15 -10.80 -5.87
N ALA A 157 -18.57 -11.12 -7.09
CA ALA A 157 -17.71 -11.21 -8.26
C ALA A 157 -16.73 -10.02 -8.42
N PRO A 158 -17.16 -8.74 -8.39
CA PRO A 158 -16.24 -7.61 -8.50
C PRO A 158 -15.27 -7.51 -7.33
N HIS A 159 -15.66 -7.90 -6.11
CA HIS A 159 -14.78 -7.90 -4.94
C HIS A 159 -13.72 -8.99 -5.03
N LEU A 160 -14.09 -10.19 -5.49
CA LEU A 160 -13.16 -11.30 -5.69
C LEU A 160 -12.15 -10.97 -6.80
N LEU A 161 -12.62 -10.38 -7.90
CA LEU A 161 -11.75 -9.90 -8.98
C LEU A 161 -10.75 -8.87 -8.45
N ASN A 162 -11.23 -7.89 -7.67
CA ASN A 162 -10.33 -6.87 -7.14
C ASN A 162 -9.34 -7.44 -6.11
N TRP A 163 -9.81 -8.31 -5.23
CA TRP A 163 -8.97 -8.98 -4.25
C TRP A 163 -7.87 -9.81 -4.91
N ALA A 164 -8.18 -10.52 -6.00
CA ALA A 164 -7.18 -11.23 -6.80
C ALA A 164 -6.13 -10.26 -7.39
N ALA A 165 -6.55 -9.13 -7.95
CA ALA A 165 -5.64 -8.11 -8.46
C ALA A 165 -4.73 -7.53 -7.36
N ILE A 166 -5.28 -7.21 -6.19
CA ILE A 166 -4.53 -6.77 -5.00
C ILE A 166 -3.53 -7.86 -4.56
N ALA A 167 -3.95 -9.12 -4.53
CA ALA A 167 -3.11 -10.23 -4.10
C ALA A 167 -1.91 -10.44 -5.05
N VAL A 168 -2.11 -10.24 -6.35
CA VAL A 168 -1.04 -10.26 -7.36
C VAL A 168 -0.13 -9.04 -7.20
N ALA A 169 -0.70 -7.83 -7.15
CA ALA A 169 0.05 -6.58 -7.05
C ALA A 169 0.93 -6.51 -5.80
N THR A 170 0.48 -7.10 -4.68
CA THR A 170 1.20 -7.14 -3.39
C THR A 170 2.00 -8.42 -3.17
N SER A 171 2.06 -9.32 -4.16
CA SER A 171 2.86 -10.54 -4.05
C SER A 171 4.37 -10.24 -4.06
N ALA A 172 5.14 -11.06 -3.34
CA ALA A 172 6.59 -10.93 -3.30
C ALA A 172 7.24 -11.12 -4.68
N ILE A 173 6.61 -11.89 -5.58
CA ILE A 173 7.10 -12.13 -6.93
C ILE A 173 6.97 -10.87 -7.80
N VAL A 174 5.88 -10.10 -7.66
CA VAL A 174 5.60 -8.96 -8.53
C VAL A 174 6.18 -7.66 -7.97
N SER A 175 5.97 -7.34 -6.69
CA SER A 175 6.40 -6.08 -6.07
C SER A 175 7.53 -6.21 -5.05
N GLY A 176 8.02 -7.42 -4.81
CA GLY A 176 9.06 -7.68 -3.82
C GLY A 176 8.62 -7.32 -2.40
N ARG A 177 9.59 -6.89 -1.59
CA ARG A 177 9.36 -6.46 -0.20
C ARG A 177 8.42 -5.27 -0.08
N TYR A 178 8.37 -4.40 -1.10
CA TYR A 178 7.61 -3.16 -1.05
C TYR A 178 6.11 -3.43 -0.98
N GLY A 179 5.60 -4.36 -1.79
CA GLY A 179 4.18 -4.70 -1.77
C GLY A 179 3.79 -5.77 -0.75
N SER A 180 4.66 -6.72 -0.44
CA SER A 180 4.39 -7.77 0.54
C SER A 180 3.98 -7.21 1.91
N ARG A 181 4.59 -6.09 2.33
CA ARG A 181 4.22 -5.38 3.58
C ARG A 181 2.78 -4.89 3.62
N TRP A 182 2.25 -4.46 2.48
CA TRP A 182 0.90 -3.87 2.39
C TRP A 182 -0.19 -4.92 2.16
N ARG A 183 0.18 -6.17 1.84
CA ARG A 183 -0.76 -7.26 1.53
C ARG A 183 -1.83 -7.45 2.60
N THR A 184 -1.43 -7.52 3.88
CA THR A 184 -2.38 -7.75 4.98
C THR A 184 -3.36 -6.59 5.12
N TYR A 185 -2.88 -5.35 5.10
CA TYR A 185 -3.72 -4.16 5.20
C TYR A 185 -4.66 -4.02 4.01
N ALA A 186 -4.17 -4.26 2.79
CA ALA A 186 -4.96 -4.22 1.57
C ALA A 186 -6.03 -5.34 1.55
N THR A 187 -5.70 -6.53 2.06
CA THR A 187 -6.66 -7.65 2.20
C THR A 187 -7.75 -7.31 3.21
N ILE A 188 -7.39 -6.77 4.38
CA ILE A 188 -8.37 -6.35 5.40
C ILE A 188 -9.29 -5.27 4.82
N ALA A 189 -8.73 -4.27 4.12
CA ALA A 189 -9.51 -3.22 3.48
C ALA A 189 -10.47 -3.76 2.40
N ALA A 190 -10.00 -4.69 1.55
CA ALA A 190 -10.83 -5.33 0.54
C ALA A 190 -12.00 -6.11 1.16
N ILE A 191 -11.74 -6.90 2.21
CA ILE A 191 -12.77 -7.62 2.96
C ILE A 191 -13.75 -6.64 3.59
N ALA A 192 -13.26 -5.57 4.23
CA ALA A 192 -14.12 -4.56 4.85
C ALA A 192 -15.06 -3.88 3.84
N ILE A 193 -14.58 -3.55 2.65
CA ILE A 193 -15.40 -3.01 1.56
C ILE A 193 -16.45 -4.03 1.11
N ALA A 194 -16.06 -5.29 0.89
CA ALA A 194 -16.97 -6.35 0.49
C ALA A 194 -18.08 -6.59 1.54
N THR A 195 -17.71 -6.70 2.82
CA THR A 195 -18.67 -6.86 3.91
C THR A 195 -19.60 -5.66 4.02
N THR A 196 -19.08 -4.44 3.87
CA THR A 196 -19.89 -3.21 3.91
C THR A 196 -20.89 -3.19 2.76
N ASP A 197 -20.49 -3.53 1.54
CA ASP A 197 -21.37 -3.58 0.38
C ASP A 197 -22.49 -4.62 0.55
N ILE A 198 -22.16 -5.85 1.01
CA ILE A 198 -23.16 -6.88 1.32
C ILE A 198 -24.12 -6.40 2.40
N TYR A 199 -23.60 -5.81 3.47
CA TYR A 199 -24.41 -5.26 4.55
C TYR A 199 -25.36 -4.17 4.05
N LEU A 200 -24.89 -3.26 3.20
CA LEU A 200 -25.73 -2.21 2.63
C LEU A 200 -26.84 -2.77 1.74
N VAL A 201 -26.57 -3.81 0.96
CA VAL A 201 -27.59 -4.46 0.11
C VAL A 201 -28.60 -5.23 0.97
N SER A 202 -28.15 -5.96 2.00
CA SER A 202 -29.02 -6.78 2.84
C SER A 202 -29.86 -5.99 3.83
N SER A 203 -29.33 -4.89 4.36
CA SER A 203 -30.02 -4.02 5.32
C SER A 203 -30.82 -2.89 4.67
N TYR A 204 -30.83 -2.79 3.34
CA TYR A 204 -31.55 -1.74 2.63
C TYR A 204 -33.07 -1.86 2.82
N ASN A 205 -33.69 -0.77 3.28
CA ASN A 205 -35.14 -0.67 3.39
C ASN A 205 -35.78 -0.40 2.01
N TYR A 206 -35.99 -1.46 1.24
CA TYR A 206 -36.59 -1.38 -0.09
C TYR A 206 -38.05 -0.87 -0.10
N GLN A 207 -38.77 -1.02 1.02
CA GLN A 207 -40.13 -0.51 1.20
C GLN A 207 -40.23 1.02 1.23
N ALA A 208 -39.12 1.74 1.42
CA ALA A 208 -39.11 3.21 1.45
C ALA A 208 -39.71 3.83 0.17
N ASN A 209 -39.51 3.18 -0.99
CA ASN A 209 -40.03 3.64 -2.28
C ASN A 209 -41.55 3.44 -2.45
N ARG A 210 -42.22 2.70 -1.56
CA ARG A 210 -43.66 2.39 -1.68
C ARG A 210 -44.54 3.63 -1.68
N ARG A 211 -44.10 4.69 -0.99
CA ARG A 211 -44.83 5.96 -0.84
C ARG A 211 -44.51 6.98 -1.94
N ALA A 212 -43.50 6.72 -2.78
CA ALA A 212 -43.09 7.64 -3.84
C ALA A 212 -44.17 7.70 -4.93
N THR A 213 -44.74 8.88 -5.19
CA THR A 213 -45.83 9.05 -6.18
C THR A 213 -45.32 9.52 -7.54
N ARG A 214 -44.10 10.07 -7.58
CA ARG A 214 -43.46 10.59 -8.79
C ARG A 214 -42.14 9.86 -9.06
N LEU A 215 -41.72 9.87 -10.32
CA LEU A 215 -40.49 9.20 -10.77
C LEU A 215 -39.24 9.78 -10.10
N GLN A 216 -39.17 11.10 -9.94
CA GLN A 216 -38.05 11.80 -9.30
C GLN A 216 -37.90 11.48 -7.81
N ASP A 217 -38.98 11.02 -7.16
CA ASP A 217 -38.97 10.67 -5.74
C ASP A 217 -38.47 9.23 -5.53
N LEU A 218 -38.30 8.44 -6.60
CA LEU A 218 -37.83 7.07 -6.52
C LEU A 218 -36.32 7.00 -6.30
N TYR A 219 -35.93 6.21 -5.31
CA TYR A 219 -34.54 5.89 -5.07
C TYR A 219 -34.14 4.59 -5.77
N PHE A 220 -33.35 4.72 -6.85
CA PHE A 220 -32.81 3.61 -7.63
C PHE A 220 -31.59 2.98 -6.95
N PHE A 221 -31.81 2.19 -5.89
CA PHE A 221 -30.74 1.63 -5.06
C PHE A 221 -29.74 0.80 -5.86
N TYR A 222 -30.21 -0.18 -6.66
CA TYR A 222 -29.34 -1.09 -7.42
C TYR A 222 -28.30 -0.34 -8.27
N TRP A 223 -28.77 0.63 -9.07
CA TRP A 223 -27.92 1.43 -9.96
C TRP A 223 -26.91 2.27 -9.20
N ARG A 224 -27.32 2.90 -8.09
CA ARG A 224 -26.43 3.71 -7.25
C ARG A 224 -25.42 2.84 -6.51
N ALA A 225 -25.85 1.73 -5.93
CA ALA A 225 -24.99 0.78 -5.23
C ALA A 225 -23.89 0.24 -6.16
N ARG A 226 -24.22 -0.06 -7.42
CA ARG A 226 -23.25 -0.45 -8.45
C ARG A 226 -22.17 0.60 -8.67
N VAL A 227 -22.55 1.88 -8.80
CA VAL A 227 -21.60 3.00 -8.96
C VAL A 227 -20.73 3.16 -7.72
N TYR A 228 -21.32 3.15 -6.52
CA TYR A 228 -20.57 3.28 -5.28
C TYR A 228 -19.60 2.12 -5.05
N ARG A 229 -20.01 0.88 -5.36
CA ARG A 229 -19.15 -0.30 -5.31
C ARG A 229 -17.94 -0.15 -6.22
N ALA A 230 -18.18 0.17 -7.49
CA ALA A 230 -17.10 0.35 -8.46
C ALA A 230 -16.16 1.51 -8.07
N ALA A 231 -16.71 2.63 -7.61
CA ALA A 231 -15.92 3.76 -7.12
C ALA A 231 -15.10 3.42 -5.86
N ALA A 232 -15.67 2.64 -4.93
CA ALA A 232 -14.96 2.21 -3.72
C ALA A 232 -13.79 1.27 -4.04
N LEU A 233 -14.00 0.30 -4.95
CA LEU A 233 -12.95 -0.59 -5.42
C LEU A 233 -11.85 0.18 -6.16
N ALA A 234 -12.22 1.05 -7.10
CA ALA A 234 -11.27 1.91 -7.80
C ALA A 234 -10.46 2.80 -6.84
N GLY A 235 -11.12 3.35 -5.81
CA GLY A 235 -10.49 4.17 -4.78
C GLY A 235 -9.51 3.38 -3.91
N LEU A 236 -9.83 2.13 -3.55
CA LEU A 236 -8.92 1.25 -2.83
C LEU A 236 -7.66 0.98 -3.64
N ASP A 237 -7.80 0.69 -4.93
CA ASP A 237 -6.66 0.39 -5.81
C ASP A 237 -5.78 1.61 -6.03
N ALA A 238 -6.40 2.78 -6.22
CA ALA A 238 -5.69 4.06 -6.34
C ALA A 238 -4.92 4.41 -5.05
N LEU A 239 -5.54 4.21 -3.89
CA LEU A 239 -4.90 4.41 -2.59
C LEU A 239 -3.71 3.46 -2.41
N LEU A 240 -3.90 2.17 -2.73
CA LEU A 240 -2.84 1.17 -2.65
C LEU A 240 -1.68 1.51 -3.59
N ALA A 241 -1.98 1.91 -4.83
CA ALA A 241 -0.98 2.35 -5.80
C ALA A 241 -0.20 3.57 -5.28
N ALA A 242 -0.87 4.57 -4.71
CA ALA A 242 -0.23 5.74 -4.12
C ALA A 242 0.71 5.35 -2.96
N VAL A 243 0.24 4.48 -2.06
CA VAL A 243 1.03 3.99 -0.93
C VAL A 243 2.25 3.18 -1.38
N LEU A 244 2.10 2.32 -2.39
CA LEU A 244 3.21 1.57 -2.98
C LEU A 244 4.24 2.49 -3.63
N TYR A 245 3.79 3.48 -4.39
CA TYR A 245 4.66 4.48 -5.00
C TYR A 245 5.47 5.24 -3.95
N LEU A 246 4.81 5.74 -2.89
CA LEU A 246 5.46 6.48 -1.81
C LEU A 246 6.47 5.62 -1.03
N THR A 247 6.11 4.35 -0.77
CA THR A 247 7.00 3.40 -0.08
C THR A 247 8.22 3.07 -0.94
N ALA A 248 8.01 2.79 -2.23
CA ALA A 248 9.06 2.36 -3.14
C ALA A 248 10.02 3.48 -3.54
N THR A 249 9.59 4.74 -3.54
CA THR A 249 10.45 5.90 -3.84
C THR A 249 11.14 6.48 -2.60
N HIS A 250 10.97 5.83 -1.44
CA HIS A 250 11.42 6.31 -0.13
C HIS A 250 10.89 7.70 0.27
N ARG A 251 9.73 8.10 -0.27
CA ARG A 251 9.10 9.39 0.05
C ARG A 251 8.26 9.32 1.33
N ALA A 252 7.65 8.17 1.62
CA ALA A 252 6.95 7.92 2.88
C ALA A 252 7.03 6.43 3.26
N PHE A 253 6.71 6.12 4.52
CA PHE A 253 6.65 4.75 5.05
C PHE A 253 7.94 3.94 4.89
N VAL A 254 9.09 4.62 4.92
CA VAL A 254 10.39 3.97 4.75
C VAL A 254 10.66 3.00 5.89
N SER A 255 10.90 1.73 5.56
CA SER A 255 11.33 0.73 6.53
C SER A 255 12.86 0.70 6.56
N PRO A 256 13.49 0.91 7.73
CA PRO A 256 14.92 0.62 7.85
C PRO A 256 15.20 -0.86 7.56
N PRO A 257 16.41 -1.19 7.05
CA PRO A 257 16.85 -2.58 6.97
C PRO A 257 16.85 -3.20 8.37
N SER A 258 16.45 -4.46 8.44
CA SER A 258 16.36 -5.20 9.70
C SER A 258 17.74 -5.31 10.37
N PRO A 259 17.82 -5.49 11.70
CA PRO A 259 19.09 -5.67 12.39
C PRO A 259 19.94 -6.81 11.80
N ALA A 260 19.29 -7.92 11.41
CA ALA A 260 19.95 -9.04 10.75
C ALA A 260 20.54 -8.64 9.39
N GLU A 261 19.78 -7.95 8.54
CA GLU A 261 20.27 -7.44 7.25
C GLU A 261 21.42 -6.43 7.43
N ARG A 262 21.38 -5.62 8.50
CA ARG A 262 22.46 -4.69 8.83
C ARG A 262 23.73 -5.43 9.22
N VAL A 263 23.62 -6.46 10.08
CA VAL A 263 24.76 -7.30 10.49
C VAL A 263 25.33 -8.05 9.28
N GLU A 264 24.48 -8.59 8.41
CA GLU A 264 24.91 -9.26 7.20
C GLU A 264 25.63 -8.29 6.24
N MET A 265 25.08 -7.09 6.04
CA MET A 265 25.72 -6.05 5.22
C MET A 265 27.08 -5.65 5.77
N LEU A 266 27.18 -5.42 7.08
CA LEU A 266 28.44 -5.10 7.76
C LEU A 266 29.42 -6.26 7.69
N SER A 267 28.96 -7.50 7.84
CA SER A 267 29.79 -8.69 7.70
C SER A 267 30.36 -8.83 6.29
N ARG A 268 29.58 -8.57 5.24
CA ARG A 268 30.06 -8.59 3.85
C ARG A 268 31.15 -7.53 3.62
N VAL A 269 30.93 -6.32 4.13
CA VAL A 269 31.92 -5.24 4.07
C VAL A 269 33.19 -5.62 4.83
N LEU A 270 33.05 -6.12 6.06
CA LEU A 270 34.16 -6.55 6.90
C LEU A 270 34.96 -7.68 6.25
N SER A 271 34.31 -8.67 5.64
CA SER A 271 34.96 -9.74 4.88
C SER A 271 35.76 -9.20 3.70
N SER A 272 35.24 -8.20 2.98
CA SER A 272 35.97 -7.54 1.89
C SER A 272 37.21 -6.79 2.41
N VAL A 273 37.07 -6.04 3.51
CA VAL A 273 38.18 -5.32 4.15
C VAL A 273 39.23 -6.30 4.65
N LYS A 274 38.84 -7.39 5.32
CA LYS A 274 39.74 -8.45 5.78
C LYS A 274 40.53 -9.06 4.63
N GLY A 275 39.88 -9.33 3.49
CA GLY A 275 40.55 -9.82 2.28
C GLY A 275 41.63 -8.87 1.79
N ARG A 276 41.33 -7.55 1.76
CA ARG A 276 42.30 -6.51 1.37
C ARG A 276 43.45 -6.41 2.36
N VAL A 277 43.19 -6.41 3.66
CA VAL A 277 44.22 -6.36 4.71
C VAL A 277 45.14 -7.57 4.63
N ASN A 278 44.60 -8.77 4.42
CA ASN A 278 45.39 -9.98 4.21
C ASN A 278 46.26 -9.88 2.95
N ALA A 279 45.71 -9.38 1.84
CA ALA A 279 46.48 -9.19 0.62
C ALA A 279 47.64 -8.19 0.82
N VAL A 280 47.38 -7.07 1.49
CA VAL A 280 48.43 -6.10 1.86
C VAL A 280 49.48 -6.76 2.77
N GLY A 281 49.05 -7.58 3.73
CA GLY A 281 49.93 -8.33 4.61
C GLY A 281 50.83 -9.31 3.85
N VAL A 282 50.30 -10.01 2.85
CA VAL A 282 51.07 -10.89 1.96
C VAL A 282 52.07 -10.08 1.16
N VAL A 283 51.64 -9.00 0.48
CA VAL A 283 52.53 -8.14 -0.32
C VAL A 283 53.66 -7.58 0.54
N LYS A 284 53.36 -7.08 1.75
CA LYS A 284 54.37 -6.56 2.67
C LYS A 284 55.34 -7.64 3.14
N ASN A 285 54.84 -8.84 3.48
CA ASN A 285 55.72 -9.96 3.85
C ASN A 285 56.60 -10.42 2.69
N THR A 286 56.06 -10.50 1.47
CA THR A 286 56.82 -10.86 0.28
C THR A 286 57.89 -9.81 -0.01
N ALA A 287 57.53 -8.52 -0.01
CA ALA A 287 58.47 -7.42 -0.22
C ALA A 287 59.56 -7.37 0.85
N ASN A 288 59.29 -7.80 2.09
CA ASN A 288 60.29 -7.81 3.17
C ASN A 288 61.16 -9.07 3.18
N ARG A 289 60.74 -10.15 2.51
CA ARG A 289 61.49 -11.40 2.42
C ARG A 289 62.34 -11.50 1.16
N ASP A 290 61.98 -10.77 0.12
CA ASP A 290 62.75 -10.65 -1.11
C ASP A 290 63.72 -9.47 -1.01
N GLU A 291 65.02 -9.74 -1.15
CA GLU A 291 66.08 -8.74 -0.96
C GLU A 291 65.99 -7.58 -1.95
N GLU A 292 65.61 -7.85 -3.20
CA GLU A 292 65.49 -6.83 -4.25
C GLU A 292 64.30 -5.90 -3.98
N LEU A 293 63.13 -6.47 -3.68
CA LEU A 293 61.93 -5.71 -3.35
C LEU A 293 62.10 -4.92 -2.04
N HIS A 294 62.78 -5.51 -1.05
CA HIS A 294 63.08 -4.86 0.22
C HIS A 294 63.99 -3.64 0.01
N ALA A 295 65.06 -3.79 -0.78
CA ALA A 295 65.96 -2.69 -1.12
C ALA A 295 65.25 -1.55 -1.87
N ARG A 296 64.40 -1.87 -2.86
CA ARG A 296 63.60 -0.87 -3.60
C ARG A 296 62.59 -0.16 -2.70
N SER A 297 61.89 -0.90 -1.84
CA SER A 297 60.95 -0.33 -0.86
C SER A 297 61.67 0.63 0.09
N THR A 298 62.81 0.22 0.63
CA THR A 298 63.62 1.04 1.54
C THR A 298 64.16 2.29 0.83
N ALA A 299 64.62 2.15 -0.41
CA ALA A 299 65.08 3.28 -1.23
C ALA A 299 63.95 4.28 -1.50
N TYR A 300 62.74 3.79 -1.82
CA TYR A 300 61.56 4.64 -2.00
C TYR A 300 61.21 5.42 -0.72
N TRP A 301 61.10 4.73 0.43
CA TRP A 301 60.79 5.40 1.69
C TRP A 301 61.87 6.38 2.14
N ASN A 302 63.15 6.04 1.96
CA ASN A 302 64.25 6.95 2.24
C ASN A 302 64.23 8.18 1.32
N HIS A 303 63.84 8.02 0.06
CA HIS A 303 63.66 9.13 -0.86
C HIS A 303 62.50 10.03 -0.46
N GLU A 304 61.34 9.44 -0.11
CA GLU A 304 60.16 10.18 0.34
C GLU A 304 60.44 10.97 1.62
N VAL A 305 61.15 10.38 2.60
CA VAL A 305 61.55 11.06 3.83
C VAL A 305 62.45 12.25 3.53
N ARG A 306 63.42 12.11 2.63
CA ARG A 306 64.28 13.23 2.20
C ARG A 306 63.48 14.31 1.51
N LEU A 307 62.60 13.94 0.57
CA LEU A 307 61.75 14.88 -0.15
C LEU A 307 60.82 15.64 0.80
N MET A 308 60.21 14.95 1.77
CA MET A 308 59.41 15.59 2.81
C MET A 308 60.24 16.47 3.74
N GLN A 309 61.49 16.10 4.04
CA GLN A 309 62.39 16.95 4.81
C GLN A 309 62.72 18.23 4.03
N ASP A 310 63.08 18.12 2.75
CA ASP A 310 63.36 19.26 1.88
C ASP A 310 62.15 20.20 1.78
N VAL A 311 60.95 19.64 1.60
CA VAL A 311 59.68 20.41 1.59
C VAL A 311 59.40 21.05 2.96
N MET A 312 59.71 20.38 4.07
CA MET A 312 59.56 20.94 5.42
C MET A 312 60.62 21.99 5.77
N GLU A 313 61.72 22.07 5.02
CA GLU A 313 62.73 23.11 5.13
C GLU A 313 62.32 24.38 4.34
N GLU A 314 61.33 24.30 3.46
CA GLU A 314 60.79 25.45 2.76
C GLU A 314 60.07 26.41 3.72
N ARG A 315 60.49 27.67 3.67
CA ARG A 315 60.05 28.70 4.62
C ARG A 315 58.52 28.92 4.61
N GLU A 316 57.90 28.80 3.44
CA GLU A 316 56.43 28.92 3.29
C GLU A 316 55.68 27.77 3.97
N VAL A 317 56.22 26.54 3.92
CA VAL A 317 55.64 25.37 4.58
C VAL A 317 55.82 25.46 6.09
N ILE A 318 56.99 25.89 6.57
CA ILE A 318 57.25 26.11 8.00
C ILE A 318 56.28 27.16 8.56
N GLU A 319 56.13 28.30 7.87
CA GLU A 319 55.23 29.37 8.29
C GLU A 319 53.76 28.89 8.29
N GLY A 320 53.34 28.12 7.27
CA GLY A 320 52.00 27.54 7.19
C GLY A 320 51.71 26.46 8.25
N VAL A 321 52.68 25.59 8.55
CA VAL A 321 52.56 24.56 9.60
C VAL A 321 52.52 25.22 10.99
N ASN A 322 53.35 26.23 11.23
CA ASN A 322 53.38 26.95 12.50
C ASN A 322 52.08 27.77 12.72
N ASP A 323 51.54 28.40 11.67
CA ASP A 323 50.20 29.01 11.71
C ASP A 323 49.09 27.98 12.02
N ALA A 324 49.14 26.81 11.37
CA ALA A 324 48.17 25.75 11.62
C ALA A 324 48.25 25.21 13.06
N LEU A 325 49.46 25.00 13.58
CA LEU A 325 49.69 24.51 14.96
C LEU A 325 49.32 25.54 16.02
N GLN A 326 49.51 26.84 15.76
CA GLN A 326 49.20 27.90 16.73
C GLN A 326 47.73 28.32 16.69
N ASN A 327 47.11 28.37 15.51
CA ASN A 327 45.81 29.02 15.33
C ASN A 327 44.67 28.06 14.98
N ARG A 328 44.94 26.85 14.47
CA ARG A 328 43.91 25.97 13.89
C ARG A 328 43.83 24.57 14.49
N ILE A 329 44.91 24.09 15.10
CA ILE A 329 45.03 22.71 15.58
C ILE A 329 45.28 22.72 17.09
N ASP A 330 44.31 22.25 17.87
CA ASP A 330 44.48 22.05 19.31
C ASP A 330 45.25 20.76 19.58
N ILE A 331 46.58 20.89 19.67
CA ILE A 331 47.49 19.77 19.92
C ILE A 331 47.19 19.04 21.24
N THR A 332 46.64 19.75 22.23
CA THR A 332 46.32 19.19 23.55
C THR A 332 45.11 18.27 23.48
N THR A 333 44.13 18.61 22.64
CA THR A 333 42.98 17.74 22.40
C THR A 333 43.39 16.50 21.59
N ILE A 334 44.26 16.64 20.60
CA ILE A 334 44.75 15.50 19.81
C ILE A 334 45.58 14.54 20.66
N THR A 335 46.48 15.04 21.51
CA THR A 335 47.28 14.20 22.41
C THR A 335 46.41 13.47 23.43
N ARG A 336 45.41 14.15 24.00
CA ARG A 336 44.43 13.51 24.89
C ARG A 336 43.61 12.42 24.19
N ASP A 337 43.17 12.65 22.96
CA ASP A 337 42.43 11.64 22.17
C ASP A 337 43.32 10.44 21.81
N ALA A 338 44.60 10.68 21.50
CA ALA A 338 45.58 9.62 21.25
C ALA A 338 45.84 8.78 22.51
N ASP A 339 46.04 9.42 23.67
CA ASP A 339 46.21 8.73 24.94
C ASP A 339 44.98 7.91 25.33
N ALA A 340 43.78 8.46 25.10
CA ALA A 340 42.52 7.74 25.31
C ALA A 340 42.43 6.50 24.39
N TYR A 341 42.77 6.64 23.11
CA TYR A 341 42.77 5.54 22.15
C TYR A 341 43.77 4.42 22.52
N VAL A 342 44.99 4.78 22.91
CA VAL A 342 46.02 3.83 23.37
C VAL A 342 45.57 3.12 24.65
N THR A 343 45.00 3.88 25.60
CA THR A 343 44.45 3.32 26.84
C THR A 343 43.33 2.32 26.57
N HIS A 344 42.46 2.61 25.59
CA HIS A 344 41.40 1.69 25.16
C HIS A 344 41.93 0.41 24.52
N LEU A 345 42.98 0.48 23.71
CA LEU A 345 43.62 -0.69 23.10
C LEU A 345 44.37 -1.56 24.12
N ILE A 346 45.05 -0.94 25.10
CA ILE A 346 45.82 -1.65 26.12
C ILE A 346 44.91 -2.29 27.19
N ASN A 347 43.77 -1.68 27.50
CA ASN A 347 42.85 -2.19 28.53
C ASN A 347 41.77 -3.15 28.00
N GLU A 348 41.62 -3.32 26.69
CA GLU A 348 40.72 -4.35 26.12
C GLU A 348 41.16 -5.81 26.39
N PRO A 349 42.45 -6.20 26.32
CA PRO A 349 42.85 -7.57 26.61
C PRO A 349 42.72 -7.96 28.08
N THR A 350 42.86 -7.02 29.03
CA THR A 350 42.74 -7.31 30.48
C THR A 350 41.30 -7.52 30.93
N ARG A 351 40.31 -6.91 30.28
CA ARG A 351 38.89 -7.12 30.62
C ARG A 351 38.37 -8.51 30.23
N LYS A 352 38.92 -9.13 29.18
CA LYS A 352 38.56 -10.51 28.79
C LYS A 352 39.14 -11.57 29.72
N ALA A 353 40.26 -11.29 30.39
CA ALA A 353 40.82 -12.17 31.41
C ALA A 353 40.01 -12.15 32.72
N GLN A 354 39.43 -11.00 33.10
CA GLN A 354 38.65 -10.89 34.34
C GLN A 354 37.19 -11.39 34.24
N VAL A 355 36.61 -11.47 33.04
CA VAL A 355 35.23 -11.99 32.84
C VAL A 355 35.21 -13.52 32.70
N GLN A 356 36.38 -14.19 32.70
CA GLN A 356 36.49 -15.65 32.64
C GLN A 356 36.77 -16.29 34.01
N GLU A 357 36.88 -15.49 35.08
CA GLU A 357 37.06 -15.93 36.47
C GLU A 357 35.84 -15.64 37.39
N GLU A 358 34.72 -15.18 36.83
CA GLU A 358 33.38 -15.27 37.45
C GLU A 358 32.51 -16.26 36.67
#